data_AF-A0A2Z5A8Z1-F1
#
_entry.id   AF-A0A2Z5A8Z1-F1
#
_cell.length_a   1.000
_cell.length_b   1.000
_cell.length_c   1.000
_cell.angle_alpha   90.00
_cell.angle_beta   90.00
_cell.angle_gamma   90.00
#
_symmetry.space_group_name_H-M   'P 1'
#
loop_
_entity.id
_entity.type
_entity.pdbx_description
1 polymer ?
#
loop_
_entity_poly.entity_id
_entity_poly.type
_entity_poly.pdbx_seq_one_letter_code
_entity_poly.pdbx_strand_id
1 'polypeptide(L)'
;MIDSRTFGSGIQGKNYLQLQSTRPRPEFSRLVGFILLDHFSLPSFTQALDTLVTANLLAAGTFATRTYSPTGAEVLSDLGIVIRPDGDYRAAESARFDLLVVCGGLRTPLELDPRLKALLLRAAK
;
A
#
# COMPACT_ATOMS: atom_id res chain seq x y z
N MET A 1 -52.84 -4.26 6.42
CA MET A 1 -51.87 -3.78 7.42
C MET A 1 -50.64 -4.66 7.25
N ILE A 2 -49.61 -4.17 6.56
CA ILE A 2 -48.45 -4.99 6.15
C ILE A 2 -47.38 -4.84 7.23
N ASP A 3 -47.05 -5.96 7.87
CA ASP A 3 -46.09 -6.07 8.96
C ASP A 3 -44.66 -6.03 8.40
N SER A 4 -43.96 -4.90 8.55
CA SER A 4 -42.59 -4.75 8.07
C SER A 4 -41.62 -5.37 9.08
N ARG A 5 -41.11 -6.56 8.77
CA ARG A 5 -40.04 -7.19 9.56
C ARG A 5 -38.78 -6.34 9.50
N THR A 6 -38.39 -5.75 10.64
CA THR A 6 -37.16 -5.00 10.81
C THR A 6 -35.96 -5.94 10.94
N PHE A 7 -35.26 -6.19 9.83
CA PHE A 7 -33.92 -6.79 9.86
C PHE A 7 -32.92 -5.75 10.40
N GLY A 8 -32.33 -6.01 11.58
CA GLY A 8 -31.12 -5.27 12.00
C GLY A 8 -30.98 -4.92 13.47
N SER A 9 -32.01 -5.06 14.32
CA SER A 9 -31.91 -4.56 15.71
C SER A 9 -30.86 -5.30 16.55
N GLY A 10 -30.59 -6.58 16.28
CA GLY A 10 -29.56 -7.37 16.99
C GLY A 10 -28.11 -7.11 16.57
N ILE A 11 -27.90 -6.32 15.51
CA ILE A 11 -26.56 -5.98 14.97
C ILE A 11 -26.23 -4.50 15.18
N GLN A 12 -27.23 -3.68 15.57
CA GLN A 12 -27.03 -2.30 16.01
C GLN A 12 -26.17 -2.27 17.28
N GLY A 13 -24.86 -2.18 17.07
CA GLY A 13 -23.87 -2.02 18.12
C GLY A 13 -22.72 -3.01 18.15
N LYS A 14 -22.68 -3.99 17.25
CA LYS A 14 -21.49 -4.87 17.19
C LYS A 14 -20.27 -4.18 16.55
N ASN A 15 -20.46 -2.99 15.97
CA ASN A 15 -19.42 -2.15 15.37
C ASN A 15 -19.11 -0.88 16.21
N TYR A 16 -19.28 -0.92 17.54
CA TYR A 16 -18.95 0.23 18.40
C TYR A 16 -17.43 0.51 18.50
N LEU A 17 -16.57 -0.35 17.96
CA LEU A 17 -15.12 -0.08 17.89
C LEU A 17 -14.82 1.16 17.02
N GLN A 18 -15.71 1.53 16.09
CA GLN A 18 -15.51 2.67 15.18
C GLN A 18 -15.78 4.04 15.83
N LEU A 19 -16.50 4.10 16.96
CA LEU A 19 -16.94 5.38 17.56
C LEU A 19 -16.02 5.91 18.66
N GLN A 20 -14.94 5.21 19.02
CA GLN A 20 -13.90 5.74 19.93
C GLN A 20 -12.84 6.57 19.18
N SER A 21 -13.26 7.33 18.17
CA SER A 21 -12.42 8.24 17.36
C SER A 21 -12.12 9.56 18.08
N THR A 22 -11.75 9.49 19.36
CA THR A 22 -11.17 10.61 20.15
C THR A 22 -9.75 10.30 20.60
N ARG A 23 -9.08 9.34 19.97
CA ARG A 23 -7.61 9.27 20.08
C ARG A 23 -7.01 10.35 19.18
N PRO A 24 -6.08 11.18 19.69
CA PRO A 24 -5.31 12.06 18.83
C PRO A 24 -4.68 11.21 17.72
N ARG A 25 -4.89 11.61 16.46
CA ARG A 25 -4.23 10.95 15.33
C ARG A 25 -2.73 10.99 15.59
N PRO A 26 -1.99 9.90 15.34
CA PRO A 26 -0.54 10.02 15.28
C PRO A 26 -0.21 11.14 14.29
N GLU A 27 0.50 12.17 14.74
CA GLU A 27 0.86 13.34 13.92
C GLU A 27 1.77 12.96 12.74
N PHE A 28 2.34 11.75 12.77
CA PHE A 28 3.28 11.25 11.77
C PHE A 28 2.86 9.85 11.31
N SER A 29 2.34 9.77 10.09
CA SER A 29 2.16 8.49 9.41
C SER A 29 3.50 8.02 8.84
N ARG A 30 3.87 6.75 9.09
CA ARG A 30 5.09 6.18 8.53
C ARG A 30 4.89 5.91 7.04
N LEU A 31 5.75 6.49 6.20
CA LEU A 31 5.61 6.38 4.75
C LEU A 31 6.31 5.11 4.24
N VAL A 32 5.53 4.19 3.68
CA VAL A 32 6.01 2.97 3.03
C VAL A 32 5.88 3.09 1.52
N GLY A 33 7.01 3.05 0.81
CA GLY A 33 7.05 3.03 -0.65
C GLY A 33 7.13 1.60 -1.19
N PHE A 34 6.44 1.32 -2.28
CA PHE A 34 6.52 0.07 -3.04
C PHE A 34 6.96 0.36 -4.46
N ILE A 35 8.13 -0.14 -4.87
CA ILE A 35 8.59 -0.11 -6.25
C ILE A 35 8.05 -1.34 -6.98
N LEU A 36 7.14 -1.16 -7.92
CA LEU A 36 6.57 -2.23 -8.73
C LEU A 36 7.44 -2.44 -9.98
N LEU A 37 8.03 -3.62 -10.10
CA LEU A 37 8.77 -4.05 -11.30
C LEU A 37 7.85 -4.83 -12.24
N ASP A 38 8.21 -4.92 -13.52
CA ASP A 38 7.45 -5.74 -14.46
C ASP A 38 7.39 -7.19 -13.99
N HIS A 39 6.19 -7.77 -14.07
CA HIS A 39 5.85 -9.11 -13.61
C HIS A 39 6.18 -9.36 -12.13
N PHE A 40 6.07 -8.34 -11.29
CA PHE A 40 6.20 -8.50 -9.84
C PHE A 40 5.17 -9.50 -9.30
N SER A 41 5.49 -10.11 -8.15
CA SER A 41 4.58 -11.04 -7.49
C SER A 41 3.41 -10.31 -6.85
N LEU A 42 2.23 -10.41 -7.46
CA LEU A 42 1.02 -9.78 -6.92
C LEU A 42 0.69 -10.31 -5.52
N PRO A 43 0.73 -11.62 -5.23
CA PRO A 43 0.45 -12.13 -3.89
C PRO A 43 1.40 -11.56 -2.83
N SER A 44 2.70 -11.44 -3.12
CA SER A 44 3.65 -10.87 -2.15
C SER A 44 3.38 -9.40 -1.87
N PHE A 45 3.11 -8.60 -2.91
CA PHE A 45 2.76 -7.19 -2.77
C PHE A 45 1.47 -7.00 -1.98
N THR A 46 0.40 -7.71 -2.34
CA THR A 46 -0.91 -7.53 -1.70
C THR A 46 -0.92 -8.01 -0.26
N GLN A 47 -0.18 -9.07 0.07
CA GLN A 47 -0.03 -9.52 1.47
C GLN A 47 0.71 -8.49 2.34
N ALA A 48 1.78 -7.89 1.81
CA ALA A 48 2.48 -6.82 2.52
C ALA A 48 1.58 -5.59 2.72
N LEU A 49 0.83 -5.19 1.68
CA LEU A 49 -0.11 -4.09 1.75
C LEU A 49 -1.26 -4.37 2.74
N ASP A 50 -1.83 -5.57 2.71
CA ASP A 50 -2.93 -6.00 3.59
C ASP A 50 -2.52 -5.95 5.06
N THR A 51 -1.27 -6.33 5.37
CA THR A 51 -0.71 -6.22 6.72
C THR A 51 -0.69 -4.76 7.21
N LEU A 52 -0.23 -3.82 6.36
CA LEU A 52 -0.17 -2.39 6.71
C LEU A 52 -1.56 -1.76 6.83
N VAL A 53 -2.47 -2.11 5.92
CA VAL A 53 -3.87 -1.63 5.96
C VAL A 53 -4.59 -2.17 7.19
N THR A 54 -4.39 -3.44 7.53
CA THR A 54 -4.97 -4.05 8.74
C THR A 54 -4.39 -3.41 10.00
N ALA A 55 -3.09 -3.11 10.05
CA ALA A 55 -2.51 -2.37 11.16
C ALA A 55 -3.16 -0.98 11.34
N ASN A 56 -3.52 -0.30 10.25
CA ASN A 56 -4.27 0.95 10.29
C ASN A 56 -5.70 0.81 10.84
N LEU A 57 -6.33 -0.36 10.75
CA LEU A 57 -7.63 -0.61 11.39
C LEU A 57 -7.51 -0.67 12.93
N LEU A 58 -6.37 -1.15 13.44
CA LEU A 58 -6.08 -1.21 14.88
C LEU A 58 -5.59 0.14 15.42
N ALA A 59 -4.81 0.85 14.62
CA ALA A 59 -4.24 2.16 14.95
C ALA A 59 -4.30 3.08 13.72
N ALA A 60 -5.37 3.86 13.65
CA ALA A 60 -5.64 4.74 12.51
C ALA A 60 -4.47 5.68 12.21
N GLY A 61 -4.05 5.70 10.94
CA GLY A 61 -3.01 6.62 10.44
C GLY A 61 -1.57 6.18 10.70
N THR A 62 -1.33 4.97 11.20
CA THR A 62 0.03 4.47 11.49
C THR A 62 0.91 4.42 10.23
N PHE A 63 0.37 3.96 9.11
CA PHE A 63 1.09 3.82 7.84
C PHE A 63 0.40 4.56 6.70
N ALA A 64 1.20 5.21 5.87
CA ALA A 64 0.80 5.70 4.55
C ALA A 64 1.57 4.90 3.50
N THR A 65 0.89 4.41 2.47
CA THR A 65 1.52 3.62 1.41
C THR A 65 1.51 4.38 0.09
N ARG A 66 2.57 4.22 -0.71
CA ARG A 66 2.65 4.74 -2.08
C ARG A 66 3.33 3.73 -2.98
N THR A 67 2.90 3.66 -4.22
CA THR A 67 3.40 2.77 -5.26
C THR A 67 4.10 3.56 -6.37
N TYR A 68 5.17 3.01 -6.92
CA TYR A 68 5.97 3.66 -7.94
C TYR A 68 6.41 2.67 -9.01
N SER A 69 6.50 3.13 -10.25
CA SER A 69 7.12 2.39 -11.35
C SER A 69 8.24 3.21 -12.00
N PRO A 70 9.08 2.64 -12.89
CA PRO A 70 10.19 3.36 -13.50
C PRO A 70 9.78 4.68 -14.19
N THR A 71 8.60 4.72 -14.80
CA THR A 71 8.10 5.86 -15.58
C THR A 71 6.73 6.37 -15.10
N GLY A 72 6.16 5.78 -14.04
CA GLY A 72 4.79 6.04 -13.60
C GLY A 72 3.73 5.38 -14.49
N ALA A 73 4.14 4.65 -15.53
CA ALA A 73 3.25 3.84 -16.34
C ALA A 73 2.69 2.65 -15.55
N GLU A 74 1.58 2.11 -16.05
CA GLU A 74 0.97 0.89 -15.53
C GLU A 74 1.94 -0.30 -15.58
N VAL A 75 1.89 -1.14 -14.56
CA VAL A 75 2.78 -2.29 -14.38
C VAL A 75 1.96 -3.57 -14.38
N LEU A 76 2.37 -4.55 -15.19
CA LEU A 76 1.73 -5.86 -15.25
C LEU A 76 2.31 -6.77 -14.16
N SER A 77 1.47 -7.36 -13.33
CA SER A 77 1.86 -8.38 -12.35
C SER A 77 2.07 -9.77 -12.95
N ASP A 78 2.62 -10.69 -12.16
CA ASP A 78 2.80 -12.11 -12.52
C ASP A 78 1.50 -12.86 -12.83
N LEU A 79 0.36 -12.40 -12.27
CA LEU A 79 -0.98 -12.95 -12.50
C LEU A 79 -1.76 -12.21 -13.60
N GLY A 80 -1.12 -11.29 -14.34
CA GLY A 80 -1.74 -10.60 -15.46
C GLY A 80 -2.66 -9.43 -15.07
N ILE A 81 -2.68 -9.04 -13.79
CA ILE A 81 -3.41 -7.86 -13.33
C ILE A 81 -2.51 -6.63 -13.51
N VAL A 82 -3.08 -5.59 -14.12
CA VAL A 82 -2.42 -4.31 -14.35
C VAL A 82 -2.64 -3.40 -13.15
N ILE A 83 -1.56 -2.83 -12.60
CA ILE A 83 -1.60 -1.87 -11.50
C ILE A 83 -1.14 -0.50 -11.99
N ARG A 84 -1.92 0.54 -11.68
CA ARG A 84 -1.54 1.92 -11.90
C ARG A 84 -0.80 2.46 -10.65
N PRO A 85 0.49 2.81 -10.76
CA PRO A 85 1.24 3.34 -9.63
C PRO A 85 0.85 4.79 -9.33
N ASP A 86 1.16 5.25 -8.11
CA ASP A 86 0.95 6.64 -7.68
C ASP A 86 1.93 7.62 -8.32
N GLY A 87 3.09 7.14 -8.79
CA GLY A 87 4.08 7.98 -9.45
C GLY A 87 5.23 7.21 -10.10
N ASP A 88 6.19 7.98 -10.61
CA ASP A 88 7.42 7.47 -11.21
C ASP A 88 8.58 7.46 -10.20
N TYR A 89 9.78 7.06 -10.66
CA TYR A 89 10.97 7.11 -9.81
C TYR A 89 11.32 8.53 -9.36
N ARG A 90 11.07 9.57 -10.18
CA ARG A 90 11.34 10.98 -9.82
C ARG A 90 10.49 11.43 -8.62
N ALA A 91 9.22 11.05 -8.62
CA ALA A 91 8.32 11.27 -7.50
C ALA A 91 8.79 10.51 -6.25
N ALA A 92 9.35 9.31 -6.41
CA ALA A 92 9.92 8.54 -5.31
C ALA A 92 11.20 9.20 -4.74
N GLU A 93 12.07 9.78 -5.57
CA GLU A 93 13.32 10.43 -5.08
C GLU A 93 13.05 11.63 -4.18
N SER A 94 11.89 12.27 -4.37
CA SER A 94 11.47 13.45 -3.63
C SER A 94 10.83 13.11 -2.28
N ALA A 95 10.54 11.83 -2.03
CA ALA A 95 9.88 11.35 -0.82
C ALA A 95 10.90 10.86 0.21
N ARG A 96 10.57 11.06 1.49
CA ARG A 96 11.31 10.48 2.61
C ARG A 96 10.55 9.28 3.15
N PHE A 97 11.04 8.09 2.84
CA PHE A 97 10.41 6.83 3.26
C PHE A 97 10.93 6.39 4.62
N ASP A 98 10.04 5.81 5.44
CA ASP A 98 10.42 5.00 6.60
C ASP A 98 10.75 3.56 6.18
N LEU A 99 10.16 3.10 5.07
CA LEU A 99 10.42 1.80 4.46
C LEU A 99 10.23 1.92 2.94
N LEU A 100 11.17 1.39 2.16
CA LEU A 100 11.05 1.26 0.72
C LEU A 100 11.22 -0.21 0.33
N VAL A 101 10.21 -0.78 -0.31
CA VAL A 101 10.15 -2.19 -0.70
C VAL A 101 10.25 -2.29 -2.22
N VAL A 102 11.14 -3.14 -2.73
CA VAL A 102 11.20 -3.48 -4.15
C VAL A 102 10.38 -4.74 -4.39
N CYS A 103 9.30 -4.61 -5.16
CA CYS A 103 8.42 -5.71 -5.53
C CYS A 103 8.92 -6.35 -6.83
N GLY A 104 9.65 -7.45 -6.70
CA GLY A 104 9.97 -8.34 -7.81
C GLY A 104 9.04 -9.56 -7.85
N GLY A 105 9.33 -10.49 -8.76
CA GLY A 105 8.60 -11.74 -8.94
C GLY A 105 9.43 -12.73 -9.75
N LEU A 106 8.91 -13.96 -9.91
CA LEU A 106 9.60 -15.04 -10.62
C LEU A 106 9.94 -14.67 -12.09
N ARG A 107 9.10 -13.85 -12.72
CA ARG A 107 9.25 -13.42 -14.12
C ARG A 107 9.83 -12.01 -14.26
N THR A 108 10.18 -11.37 -13.15
CA THR A 108 10.81 -10.05 -13.20
C THR A 108 12.22 -10.18 -13.76
N PRO A 109 12.60 -9.36 -14.76
CA PRO A 109 13.95 -9.39 -15.30
C PRO A 109 15.00 -9.14 -14.21
N LEU A 110 16.05 -9.97 -14.17
CA LEU A 110 17.17 -9.77 -13.27
C LEU A 110 18.17 -8.77 -13.87
N GLU A 111 17.67 -7.60 -14.24
CA GLU A 111 18.44 -6.50 -14.78
C GLU A 111 18.44 -5.34 -13.79
N LEU A 112 19.63 -4.82 -13.50
CA LEU A 112 19.77 -3.71 -12.58
C LEU A 112 19.56 -2.39 -13.33
N ASP A 113 18.34 -1.85 -13.30
CA ASP A 113 18.09 -0.48 -13.79
C ASP A 113 18.98 0.52 -13.00
N PRO A 114 19.90 1.25 -13.66
CA PRO A 114 20.75 2.23 -12.99
C PRO A 114 19.96 3.29 -12.20
N ARG A 115 18.74 3.63 -12.65
CA ARG A 115 17.86 4.58 -11.95
C ARG A 115 17.33 3.99 -10.65
N LEU A 116 16.95 2.72 -10.64
CA LEU A 116 16.54 2.02 -9.43
C LEU A 116 17.72 1.93 -8.44
N LYS A 117 18.92 1.59 -8.92
CA LYS A 117 20.13 1.58 -8.10
C LYS A 117 20.37 2.95 -7.45
N ALA A 118 20.29 4.03 -8.23
CA ALA A 118 20.47 5.39 -7.71
C ALA A 118 19.41 5.75 -6.67
N LEU A 119 18.14 5.37 -6.90
CA LEU A 119 17.05 5.53 -5.94
C LEU A 119 17.35 4.84 -4.61
N LEU A 120 17.70 3.55 -4.64
CA LEU A 120 17.98 2.79 -3.43
C LEU A 120 19.18 3.35 -2.65
N LEU A 121 20.24 3.76 -3.35
CA LEU A 121 21.42 4.37 -2.73
C LEU A 121 21.12 5.72 -2.05
N ARG A 122 20.15 6.48 -2.56
CA ARG A 122 19.71 7.72 -1.90
C ARG A 122 18.76 7.43 -0.73
N ALA A 123 17.86 6.47 -0.89
CA ALA A 123 16.91 6.09 0.16
C ALA A 123 17.59 5.44 1.38
N ALA A 124 18.77 4.84 1.19
CA ALA A 124 19.54 4.20 2.25
C ALA A 124 20.42 5.17 3.07
N LYS A 125 20.47 6.46 2.72
CA LYS A 125 21.23 7.49 3.44
C LYS A 125 20.33 8.23 4.43
#